data_AF-A0A2D7V1F6-F1
#
_entry.id   AF-A0A2D7V1F6-F1
#
_cell.length_a   1.000
_cell.length_b   1.000
_cell.length_c   1.000
_cell.angle_alpha   90.00
_cell.angle_beta   90.00
_cell.angle_gamma   90.00
#
_symmetry.space_group_name_H-M   'P 1'
#
loop_
_entity.id
_entity.type
_entity.pdbx_description
1 polymer ?
#
loop_
_entity_poly.entity_id
_entity_poly.type
_entity_poly.pdbx_seq_one_letter_code
_entity_poly.pdbx_strand_id
1 'polypeptide(L)' 'MRVTEFDLRRLDKDGTNPFDALSEAFVFGNDKSIDVEIIVEDATLRFGEEQHDVVAGDCLHVSESAATFLSLKGWAKLA' A
#
# COMPACT_ATOMS: atom_id res chain seq x y z
N MET A 1 -13.10 -7.68 -5.25
CA MET A 1 -13.36 -6.31 -4.75
C MET A 1 -14.14 -6.41 -3.45
N ARG A 2 -13.62 -5.84 -2.37
CA ARG A 2 -14.36 -5.67 -1.10
C ARG A 2 -14.80 -4.22 -1.04
N VAL A 3 -16.08 -3.99 -0.76
CA VAL A 3 -16.58 -2.64 -0.44
C VAL A 3 -16.34 -2.44 1.06
N THR A 4 -15.62 -1.38 1.42
CA THR A 4 -15.39 -1.01 2.82
C THR A 4 -16.35 0.13 3.17
N GLU A 5 -17.21 -0.12 4.15
CA GLU A 5 -18.15 0.87 4.68
C GLU A 5 -17.62 1.42 6.02
N PHE A 6 -17.79 2.72 6.24
CA PHE A 6 -17.45 3.38 7.49
C PHE A 6 -18.41 4.55 7.75
N ASP A 7 -18.58 4.90 9.02
CA ASP A 7 -19.43 6.01 9.45
C ASP A 7 -19.02 7.34 8.81
N LEU A 8 -19.98 8.13 8.31
CA LEU A 8 -19.72 9.44 7.67
C LEU A 8 -18.88 10.39 8.54
N ARG A 9 -19.03 10.30 9.87
CA ARG A 9 -18.26 11.11 10.84
C ARG A 9 -16.75 10.89 10.74
N ARG A 10 -16.30 9.74 10.22
CA ARG A 10 -14.88 9.38 10.07
C ARG A 10 -14.27 9.93 8.77
N LEU A 11 -15.05 10.63 7.96
CA LEU A 11 -14.55 11.36 6.78
C LEU A 11 -13.75 12.61 7.20
N ASP A 12 -14.02 13.15 8.39
CA ASP A 12 -13.26 14.28 8.92
C ASP A 12 -11.87 13.83 9.37
N LYS A 13 -10.85 14.32 8.65
CA LYS A 13 -9.43 14.03 8.91
C LYS A 13 -8.96 14.56 10.28
N ASP A 14 -9.57 15.62 10.79
CA ASP A 14 -9.17 16.27 12.03
C ASP A 14 -10.04 15.78 13.22
N GLY A 15 -10.94 14.83 12.96
CA GLY A 15 -11.78 14.18 13.95
C GLY A 15 -11.00 13.22 14.86
N THR A 16 -11.68 12.69 15.89
CA THR A 16 -11.03 11.79 16.86
C THR A 16 -10.73 10.40 16.33
N ASN A 17 -11.34 9.99 15.21
CA ASN A 17 -11.14 8.67 14.58
C ASN A 17 -11.38 8.73 13.06
N PRO A 18 -10.48 9.39 12.30
CA PRO A 18 -10.56 9.43 10.84
C PRO A 18 -10.40 8.03 10.24
N PHE A 19 -10.94 7.83 9.04
CA PHE A 19 -10.74 6.60 8.29
C PHE A 19 -9.35 6.58 7.63
N ASP A 20 -8.55 5.56 7.92
CA ASP A 20 -7.26 5.34 7.27
C ASP A 20 -7.41 4.32 6.14
N ALA A 21 -7.51 4.81 4.90
CA ALA A 21 -7.64 3.93 3.75
C ALA A 21 -6.43 2.99 3.54
N LEU A 22 -5.24 3.38 3.98
CA LEU A 22 -4.01 2.60 3.79
C LEU A 22 -3.89 1.45 4.79
N SER A 23 -4.66 1.49 5.88
CA SER A 23 -4.74 0.42 6.89
C SER A 23 -6.08 -0.32 6.89
N GLU A 24 -7.19 0.38 6.67
CA GLU A 24 -8.55 -0.16 6.84
C GLU A 24 -9.22 -0.62 5.54
N ALA A 25 -8.90 0.02 4.40
CA ALA A 25 -9.33 -0.49 3.09
C ALA A 25 -8.39 -1.58 2.56
N PHE A 26 -7.34 -1.87 3.32
CA PHE A 26 -6.26 -2.73 2.95
C PHE A 26 -6.59 -4.19 3.27
N VAL A 27 -6.64 -5.03 2.23
CA VAL A 27 -6.93 -6.45 2.35
C VAL A 27 -5.70 -7.22 1.91
N PHE A 28 -5.03 -7.89 2.83
CA PHE A 28 -4.02 -8.89 2.46
C PHE A 28 -4.49 -10.30 2.74
N GLY A 29 -4.39 -11.14 1.71
CA GLY A 29 -4.39 -12.59 1.81
C GLY A 29 -2.98 -13.07 2.13
N ASN A 30 -2.85 -13.99 3.08
CA ASN A 30 -1.65 -14.17 3.89
C ASN A 30 -0.57 -15.09 3.28
N ASP A 31 -0.66 -15.49 2.01
CA ASP A 31 0.03 -16.72 1.58
C ASP A 31 1.19 -16.55 0.59
N LYS A 32 1.40 -15.36 0.00
CA LYS A 32 2.50 -15.15 -0.96
C LYS A 32 3.12 -13.76 -0.87
N SER A 33 4.43 -13.74 -0.60
CA SER A 33 5.29 -12.57 -0.76
C SER A 33 6.11 -12.68 -2.04
N ILE A 34 6.38 -11.53 -2.65
CA ILE A 34 7.04 -11.38 -3.94
C ILE A 34 8.02 -10.22 -3.85
N ASP A 35 9.19 -10.39 -4.47
CA ASP A 35 10.17 -9.33 -4.60
C ASP A 35 9.85 -8.41 -5.79
N VAL A 36 9.90 -7.11 -5.54
CA VAL A 36 9.68 -6.08 -6.57
C VAL A 36 10.83 -5.07 -6.56
N GLU A 37 11.21 -4.60 -7.74
CA GLU A 37 12.20 -3.53 -7.93
C GLU A 37 11.48 -2.19 -8.17
N ILE A 38 11.81 -1.19 -7.38
CA ILE A 38 11.29 0.18 -7.51
C ILE A 38 11.89 0.86 -8.73
N ILE A 39 11.04 1.48 -9.55
CA ILE A 39 11.45 2.11 -10.82
C ILE A 39 11.28 3.64 -10.83
N VAL A 40 10.71 4.21 -9.76
CA VAL A 40 10.55 5.66 -9.59
C VAL A 40 11.70 6.24 -8.78
N GLU A 41 12.10 7.48 -9.06
CA GLU A 41 13.30 8.10 -8.46
C GLU A 41 13.23 8.22 -6.94
N ASP A 42 12.07 8.62 -6.39
CA ASP A 42 11.84 8.81 -4.96
C ASP A 42 10.33 8.61 -4.66
N ALA A 43 10.01 7.80 -3.67
CA ALA A 43 8.65 7.53 -3.24
C ALA A 43 8.54 7.08 -1.78
N THR A 44 7.49 7.54 -1.10
CA THR A 44 7.06 6.98 0.19
C THR A 44 5.88 6.04 -0.03
N LEU A 45 6.02 4.81 0.44
CA LEU A 45 5.01 3.75 0.41
C LEU A 45 4.51 3.49 1.83
N ARG A 46 3.21 3.24 1.99
CA ARG A 46 2.66 2.76 3.25
C ARG A 46 1.63 1.66 3.01
N PHE A 47 1.84 0.53 3.66
CA PHE A 47 1.01 -0.66 3.60
C PHE A 47 0.62 -1.04 5.03
N GLY A 48 -0.58 -0.68 5.46
CA GLY A 48 -0.93 -0.75 6.89
C GLY A 48 -0.02 0.16 7.73
N GLU A 49 0.61 -0.44 8.74
CA GLU A 49 1.55 0.26 9.64
C GLU A 49 2.98 0.31 9.10
N GLU A 50 3.29 -0.42 8.01
CA GLU A 50 4.63 -0.45 7.44
C GLU A 50 4.80 0.70 6.43
N GLN A 51 5.75 1.57 6.71
CA GLN A 51 6.14 2.67 5.82
C GLN A 51 7.56 2.46 5.31
N HIS A 52 7.75 2.69 4.01
CA HIS A 52 9.04 2.60 3.33
C HIS A 52 9.28 3.87 2.53
N ASP A 53 10.43 4.48 2.73
CA ASP A 53 10.97 5.48 1.80
C ASP A 53 11.91 4.74 0.87
N VAL A 54 11.66 4.84 -0.43
CA VAL A 54 12.35 4.07 -1.47
C VAL A 54 12.77 4.95 -2.63
N VAL A 55 13.85 4.53 -3.28
CA VAL A 55 14.39 5.15 -4.49
C VAL A 55 14.51 4.14 -5.62
N ALA A 56 14.79 4.62 -6.83
CA ALA A 56 14.94 3.76 -8.00
C ALA A 56 16.05 2.71 -7.79
N GLY A 57 15.72 1.45 -8.05
CA GLY A 57 16.60 0.29 -7.88
C GLY A 57 16.48 -0.42 -6.54
N ASP A 58 15.72 0.11 -5.57
CA ASP A 58 15.45 -0.58 -4.32
C ASP A 58 14.59 -1.84 -4.55
N CYS A 59 14.88 -2.91 -3.80
CA CYS A 59 14.09 -4.13 -3.81
C CYS A 59 13.24 -4.24 -2.53
N LEU A 60 11.94 -4.47 -2.68
CA LEU A 60 11.02 -4.69 -1.57
C LEU A 60 10.44 -6.10 -1.60
N HIS A 61 10.34 -6.71 -0.42
CA HIS A 61 9.64 -7.98 -0.22
C HIS A 61 8.22 -7.68 0.29
N VAL A 62 7.23 -7.76 -0.60
CA VAL A 62 5.84 -7.35 -0.29
C VAL A 62 4.86 -8.47 -0.63
N SER A 63 3.62 -8.39 -0.15
CA SER A 63 2.60 -9.35 -0.57
C SER A 63 2.29 -9.24 -2.07
N GLU A 64 1.73 -10.31 -2.66
CA GLU A 64 1.29 -10.32 -4.06
C GLU A 64 0.33 -9.16 -4.40
N SER A 65 -0.52 -8.76 -3.45
CA SER A 65 -1.47 -7.66 -3.65
C SER A 65 -0.76 -6.30 -3.71
N ALA A 66 0.25 -6.09 -2.85
CA ALA A 66 1.07 -4.88 -2.90
C ALA A 66 1.94 -4.84 -4.15
N ALA A 67 2.55 -5.96 -4.54
CA ALA A 67 3.31 -6.06 -5.79
C ALA A 67 2.44 -5.70 -7.01
N THR A 68 1.21 -6.23 -7.05
CA THR A 68 0.23 -5.91 -8.11
C THR A 68 -0.13 -4.42 -8.10
N PHE A 69 -0.41 -3.84 -6.92
CA PHE A 69 -0.73 -2.43 -6.79
C PHE A 69 0.42 -1.54 -7.29
N LEU A 70 1.65 -1.81 -6.86
CA LEU A 70 2.84 -1.06 -7.27
C LEU A 70 3.08 -1.18 -8.78
N SER A 71 2.87 -2.37 -9.34
CA SER A 71 2.99 -2.63 -10.78
C SER A 71 1.94 -1.86 -11.60
N LEU A 72 0.66 -1.92 -11.19
CA LEU A 72 -0.43 -1.17 -11.85
C LEU A 72 -0.26 0.35 -11.74
N LYS A 73 0.30 0.81 -10.63
CA LYS A 73 0.64 2.23 -10.44
C LYS A 73 1.84 2.66 -11.29
N GLY A 74 2.63 1.71 -11.80
CA GLY A 74 3.87 1.96 -12.54
C GLY A 74 5.03 2.38 -11.65
N TRP A 75 5.04 1.96 -10.38
CA TRP A 75 6.03 2.35 -9.37
C TRP A 75 7.08 1.27 -9.11
N ALA A 76 6.73 0.01 -9.40
CA ALA A 76 7.64 -1.12 -9.30
C ALA A 76 7.39 -2.11 -10.43
N LYS A 77 8.37 -2.99 -10.68
CA LYS A 77 8.24 -4.16 -11.55
C LYS A 77 8.56 -5.42 -10.74
N LEU A 78 8.01 -6.56 -11.16
CA LEU A 78 8.41 -7.85 -10.61
C LEU A 78 9.90 -8.07 -10.89
N ALA A 79 10.66 -8.44 -9.86
CA ALA A 79 12.09 -8.74 -9.97
C ALA A 79 12.34 -10.11 -10.61
#